data_AF-A0A927TM65-F1
#
_entry.id   AF-A0A927TM65-F1
#
_cell.length_a   1.000
_cell.length_b   1.000
_cell.length_c   1.000
_cell.angle_alpha   90.00
_cell.angle_beta   90.00
_cell.angle_gamma   90.00
#
_symmetry.space_group_name_H-M   'P 1'
#
loop_
_entity.id
_entity.type
_entity.pdbx_description
1 polymer ?
#
loop_
_entity_poly.entity_id
_entity_poly.type
_entity_poly.pdbx_seq_one_letter_code
_entity_poly.pdbx_strand_id
1 'polypeptide(L)'
;MGSLIMIGIKPDLIDAEAWKLTFADAMKISKRGELSCRQEKTKYGARYVSNCISEPIFDKRVRANRWISSGDLVMGVTVDDFTLVDDIAFYQWVYDRAETKSLWDCDVLDKNGEGYLTLWYGDTMCRRAHTWLLAIACLLYSRFPDAVDINGASTATDFLRATAIAGDVVGEPIAIPKKYSKCDVIKVASELMGDADQPKYDCNVVTDLYYWDQEEDSVDPRLDSALKHYMKQIDEFGSKHMDKLEGMDKKDRLEFLGRLMQREKSIPEKECVVPDKVWDKLIQNINDDNCLKPYIGLYSVDTEDIACAQLVNLLVTNYELFQYYWKRHLMSYSTNR
;
A
#
# COMPACT_ATOMS: atom_id res chain seq x y z
N MET A 1 -12.54 -6.05 -8.11
CA MET A 1 -11.70 -7.26 -8.06
C MET A 1 -10.30 -6.81 -7.70
N GLY A 2 -9.71 -7.38 -6.66
CA GLY A 2 -8.35 -7.04 -6.21
C GLY A 2 -7.29 -7.46 -7.23
N SER A 3 -6.14 -6.80 -7.16
CA SER A 3 -5.01 -7.05 -8.06
C SER A 3 -4.09 -8.05 -7.37
N LEU A 4 -4.08 -9.29 -7.87
CA LEU A 4 -3.33 -10.39 -7.27
C LEU A 4 -1.95 -10.54 -7.93
N ILE A 5 -0.90 -10.69 -7.12
CA ILE A 5 0.45 -11.05 -7.58
C ILE A 5 0.83 -12.40 -6.96
N MET A 6 1.30 -13.30 -7.82
CA MET A 6 1.91 -14.56 -7.43
C MET A 6 3.28 -14.70 -8.08
N ILE A 7 4.30 -15.03 -7.29
CA ILE A 7 5.64 -15.32 -7.80
C ILE A 7 6.04 -16.72 -7.37
N GLY A 8 6.45 -17.55 -8.31
CA GLY A 8 7.10 -18.84 -8.07
C GLY A 8 8.59 -18.77 -8.41
N ILE A 9 9.43 -19.46 -7.65
CA ILE A 9 10.88 -19.56 -7.90
C ILE A 9 11.37 -21.02 -7.88
N LYS A 10 12.41 -21.32 -8.66
CA LYS A 10 13.23 -22.56 -8.62
C LYS A 10 14.61 -22.19 -8.08
N PRO A 11 14.85 -22.29 -6.76
CA PRO A 11 16.06 -21.74 -6.14
C PRO A 11 17.36 -22.38 -6.65
N ASP A 12 17.31 -23.63 -7.07
CA ASP A 12 18.43 -24.42 -7.59
C ASP A 12 18.96 -23.92 -8.94
N LEU A 13 18.13 -23.16 -9.67
CA LEU A 13 18.47 -22.54 -10.95
C LEU A 13 18.97 -21.09 -10.82
N ILE A 14 19.10 -20.57 -9.60
CA ILE A 14 19.44 -19.17 -9.33
C ILE A 14 20.84 -19.09 -8.70
N ASP A 15 21.75 -18.37 -9.38
CA ASP A 15 23.06 -18.05 -8.82
C ASP A 15 22.95 -17.11 -7.61
N ALA A 16 23.67 -17.43 -6.53
CA ALA A 16 23.57 -16.72 -5.26
C ALA A 16 24.06 -15.27 -5.33
N GLU A 17 25.14 -15.00 -6.07
CA GLU A 17 25.67 -13.64 -6.21
C GLU A 17 24.74 -12.80 -7.09
N ALA A 18 24.24 -13.36 -8.19
CA ALA A 18 23.25 -12.71 -9.04
C ALA A 18 21.95 -12.41 -8.27
N TRP A 19 21.48 -13.32 -7.42
CA TRP A 19 20.31 -13.10 -6.56
C TRP A 19 20.52 -11.93 -5.62
N LYS A 20 21.67 -11.87 -4.95
CA LYS A 20 22.01 -10.79 -4.02
C LYS A 20 22.09 -9.42 -4.69
N LEU A 21 22.63 -9.35 -5.91
CA LEU A 21 22.60 -8.13 -6.72
C LEU A 21 21.18 -7.74 -7.11
N THR A 22 20.36 -8.72 -7.52
CA THR A 22 18.97 -8.50 -7.89
C THR A 22 18.13 -8.05 -6.69
N PHE A 23 18.40 -8.58 -5.49
CA PHE A 23 17.82 -8.12 -4.24
C PHE A 23 18.14 -6.64 -3.99
N ALA A 24 19.40 -6.23 -4.16
CA ALA A 24 19.79 -4.83 -3.99
C ALA A 24 19.06 -3.89 -4.99
N ASP A 25 18.88 -4.33 -6.24
CA ASP A 25 18.08 -3.61 -7.24
C ASP A 25 16.60 -3.54 -6.86
N ALA A 26 16.02 -4.64 -6.37
CA ALA A 26 14.65 -4.66 -5.87
C ALA A 26 14.44 -3.66 -4.71
N MET A 27 15.43 -3.48 -3.84
CA MET A 27 15.37 -2.47 -2.78
C MET A 27 15.37 -1.03 -3.32
N LYS A 28 16.05 -0.76 -4.44
CA LYS A 28 15.95 0.56 -5.12
C LYS A 28 14.53 0.82 -5.59
N ILE A 29 13.88 -0.18 -6.20
CA ILE A 29 12.48 -0.10 -6.67
C ILE A 29 11.55 0.12 -5.48
N SER A 30 11.67 -0.68 -4.42
CA SER A 30 10.88 -0.52 -3.18
C SER A 30 11.00 0.88 -2.59
N LYS A 31 12.23 1.39 -2.48
CA LYS A 31 12.49 2.72 -1.93
C LYS A 31 11.92 3.83 -2.81
N ARG A 32 12.06 3.72 -4.14
CA ARG A 32 11.53 4.71 -5.09
C ARG A 32 10.01 4.72 -5.10
N GLY A 33 9.39 3.55 -4.96
CA GLY A 33 7.94 3.41 -4.86
C GLY A 33 7.36 3.81 -3.52
N GLU A 34 8.21 4.02 -2.52
CA GLU A 34 7.82 4.24 -1.12
C GLU A 34 6.92 3.10 -0.60
N LEU A 35 7.25 1.86 -0.99
CA LEU A 35 6.64 0.68 -0.39
C LEU A 35 6.92 0.69 1.10
N SER A 36 5.91 0.37 1.89
CA SER A 36 5.96 0.53 3.34
C SER A 36 5.97 -0.80 4.07
N CYS A 37 6.50 -0.80 5.30
CA CYS A 37 6.37 -1.90 6.23
C CYS A 37 5.77 -1.42 7.55
N ARG A 38 4.94 -2.27 8.16
CA ARG A 38 4.39 -2.04 9.49
C ARG A 38 5.50 -2.16 10.52
N GLN A 39 5.68 -1.11 11.32
CA GLN A 39 6.55 -1.13 12.49
C GLN A 39 5.76 -0.80 13.74
N GLU A 40 5.87 -1.69 14.74
CA GLU A 40 5.43 -1.36 16.10
C GLU A 40 6.42 -0.36 16.72
N LYS A 41 5.91 0.81 17.09
CA LYS A 41 6.66 1.86 17.76
C LYS A 41 6.10 2.10 19.15
N THR A 42 6.97 2.56 20.06
CA THR A 42 6.58 3.10 21.36
C THR A 42 7.11 4.52 21.45
N LYS A 43 6.22 5.50 21.58
CA LYS A 43 6.58 6.92 21.74
C LYS A 43 5.69 7.54 22.80
N TYR A 44 6.28 8.29 23.73
CA TYR A 44 5.56 8.94 24.85
C TYR A 44 4.69 8.01 25.70
N GLY A 45 5.10 6.76 25.89
CA GLY A 45 4.37 5.77 26.70
C GLY A 45 3.18 5.11 25.98
N ALA A 46 2.89 5.46 24.72
CA ALA A 46 1.89 4.80 23.90
C ALA A 46 2.54 3.90 22.85
N ARG A 47 1.99 2.69 22.66
CA ARG A 47 2.32 1.80 21.55
C ARG A 47 1.43 2.12 20.35
N TYR A 48 2.00 2.21 19.17
CA TYR A 48 1.27 2.40 17.92
C TYR A 48 1.97 1.67 16.78
N VAL A 49 1.21 1.33 15.74
CA VAL A 49 1.75 0.80 14.48
C VAL A 49 1.84 1.96 13.51
N SER A 50 2.99 2.13 12.88
CA SER A 50 3.17 3.10 11.80
C SER A 50 3.71 2.40 10.57
N ASN A 51 3.32 2.88 9.39
CA ASN A 51 4.02 2.55 8.16
C ASN A 51 5.24 3.45 8.03
N CYS A 52 6.38 2.86 7.73
CA CYS A 52 7.57 3.57 7.29
C CYS A 52 8.04 2.99 5.96
N ILE A 53 8.94 3.69 5.27
CA ILE A 53 9.61 3.13 4.08
C ILE A 53 10.19 1.77 4.46
N SER A 54 9.90 0.77 3.64
CA SER A 54 10.39 -0.58 3.87
C SER A 54 11.87 -0.66 3.56
N GLU A 55 12.65 -1.06 4.58
CA GLU A 55 14.08 -1.29 4.49
C GLU A 55 14.41 -2.73 4.86
N PRO A 56 15.43 -3.33 4.22
CA PRO A 56 15.88 -4.67 4.58
C PRO A 56 16.46 -4.68 6.00
N ILE A 57 16.05 -5.67 6.80
CA ILE A 57 16.52 -5.89 8.17
C ILE A 57 17.22 -7.24 8.26
N PHE A 58 18.32 -7.32 9.03
CA PHE A 58 18.96 -8.59 9.29
C PHE A 58 18.07 -9.46 10.21
N ASP A 59 17.54 -10.55 9.69
CA ASP A 59 16.71 -11.49 10.44
C ASP A 59 17.58 -12.66 10.94
N LYS A 60 17.77 -12.70 12.26
CA LYS A 60 18.58 -13.74 12.93
C LYS A 60 18.06 -15.16 12.74
N ARG A 61 16.77 -15.35 12.45
CA ARG A 61 16.15 -16.66 12.25
C ARG A 61 16.60 -17.29 10.93
N VAL A 62 16.67 -16.47 9.88
CA VAL A 62 17.13 -16.88 8.55
C VAL A 62 18.62 -16.58 8.32
N ARG A 63 19.26 -15.80 9.21
CA ARG A 63 20.65 -15.34 9.13
C ARG A 63 20.99 -14.59 7.85
N ALA A 64 20.02 -13.84 7.34
CA ALA A 64 20.07 -13.12 6.08
C ALA A 64 19.32 -11.78 6.20
N ASN A 65 19.52 -10.88 5.25
CA ASN A 65 18.69 -9.68 5.19
C ASN A 65 17.33 -10.04 4.61
N ARG A 66 16.29 -9.59 5.30
CA ARG A 66 14.89 -9.79 4.93
C ARG A 66 14.22 -8.44 4.75
N TRP A 67 13.57 -8.29 3.63
CA TRP A 67 12.69 -7.18 3.31
C TRP A 67 11.24 -7.65 3.38
N ILE A 68 10.35 -6.80 3.91
CA ILE A 68 8.91 -7.04 3.96
C ILE A 68 8.21 -5.76 3.50
N SER A 69 7.29 -5.84 2.55
CA SER A 69 6.34 -4.77 2.25
C SER A 69 4.94 -5.19 2.66
N SER A 70 4.25 -4.31 3.37
CA SER A 70 2.89 -4.50 3.88
C SER A 70 1.97 -3.34 3.52
N GLY A 71 2.39 -2.46 2.59
CA GLY A 71 1.58 -1.32 2.17
C GLY A 71 2.29 -0.37 1.19
N ASP A 72 1.61 0.73 0.86
CA ASP A 72 2.15 1.86 0.10
C ASP A 72 2.11 3.10 0.99
N LEU A 73 3.26 3.76 1.20
CA LEU A 73 3.35 4.89 2.12
C LEU A 73 2.65 6.15 1.59
N VAL A 74 2.64 6.33 0.26
CA VAL A 74 2.05 7.52 -0.37
C VAL A 74 0.53 7.44 -0.32
N MET A 75 0.00 6.26 -0.59
CA MET A 75 -1.43 5.99 -0.49
C MET A 75 -1.87 5.67 0.95
N GLY A 76 -0.92 5.46 1.87
CA GLY A 76 -1.13 4.91 3.22
C GLY A 76 -2.14 3.79 3.32
N VAL A 77 -2.14 2.90 2.31
CA VAL A 77 -2.95 1.68 2.30
C VAL A 77 -2.08 0.50 2.69
N THR A 78 -2.65 -0.44 3.43
CA THR A 78 -2.03 -1.74 3.70
C THR A 78 -2.33 -2.72 2.57
N VAL A 79 -1.38 -3.61 2.32
CA VAL A 79 -1.53 -4.76 1.41
C VAL A 79 -1.11 -6.03 2.15
N ASP A 80 -1.26 -7.19 1.51
CA ASP A 80 -0.68 -8.43 2.04
C ASP A 80 0.84 -8.32 2.22
N ASP A 81 1.42 -9.14 3.11
CA ASP A 81 2.85 -9.09 3.36
C ASP A 81 3.65 -9.78 2.24
N PHE A 82 4.44 -8.98 1.51
CA PHE A 82 5.36 -9.46 0.48
C PHE A 82 6.78 -9.50 1.03
N THR A 83 7.41 -10.67 1.07
CA THR A 83 8.72 -10.87 1.71
C THR A 83 9.79 -11.29 0.72
N LEU A 84 10.98 -10.70 0.82
CA LEU A 84 12.17 -11.11 0.04
C LEU A 84 13.38 -11.28 0.97
N VAL A 85 14.18 -12.31 0.75
CA VAL A 85 15.40 -12.62 1.51
C VAL A 85 16.59 -12.57 0.56
N ASP A 86 17.69 -11.94 0.96
CA ASP A 86 18.87 -11.73 0.10
C ASP A 86 19.75 -12.97 -0.09
N ASP A 87 19.51 -14.03 0.70
CA ASP A 87 20.19 -15.32 0.60
C ASP A 87 19.29 -16.36 -0.08
N ILE A 88 19.64 -16.76 -1.31
CA ILE A 88 18.88 -17.75 -2.07
C ILE A 88 18.89 -19.14 -1.40
N ALA A 89 19.91 -19.45 -0.58
CA ALA A 89 20.01 -20.73 0.11
C ALA A 89 18.89 -20.90 1.16
N PHE A 90 18.32 -19.80 1.67
CA PHE A 90 17.12 -19.84 2.50
C PHE A 90 15.97 -20.50 1.74
N TYR A 91 15.73 -20.07 0.50
CA TYR A 91 14.66 -20.60 -0.34
C TYR A 91 14.91 -22.04 -0.78
N GLN A 92 16.15 -22.40 -1.08
CA GLN A 92 16.52 -23.81 -1.35
C GLN A 92 16.18 -24.70 -0.15
N TRP A 93 16.55 -24.27 1.06
CA TRP A 93 16.24 -25.02 2.28
C TRP A 93 14.73 -25.18 2.54
N VAL A 94 13.93 -24.15 2.20
CA VAL A 94 12.46 -24.26 2.26
C VAL A 94 11.96 -25.26 1.23
N TYR A 95 12.44 -25.16 -0.02
CA TYR A 95 12.07 -26.04 -1.13
C TYR A 95 12.36 -27.51 -0.81
N ASP A 96 13.56 -27.83 -0.35
CA ASP A 96 13.98 -29.20 0.01
C ASP A 96 13.14 -29.81 1.15
N ARG A 97 12.55 -28.96 1.99
CA ARG A 97 11.72 -29.38 3.13
C ARG A 97 10.24 -29.48 2.81
N ALA A 98 9.79 -28.88 1.71
CA ALA A 98 8.40 -28.90 1.28
C ALA A 98 7.90 -30.34 1.05
N GLU A 99 8.78 -31.26 0.61
CA GLU A 99 8.47 -32.70 0.48
C GLU A 99 8.08 -33.38 1.81
N THR A 100 8.37 -32.76 2.96
CA THR A 100 8.17 -33.40 4.27
C THR A 100 7.03 -32.83 5.12
N LYS A 101 6.58 -31.58 4.93
CA LYS A 101 5.44 -30.97 5.66
C LYS A 101 4.79 -29.79 4.90
N SER A 102 3.48 -29.85 4.73
CA SER A 102 2.57 -28.89 4.06
C SER A 102 2.39 -27.53 4.79
N LEU A 103 3.47 -26.85 5.15
CA LEU A 103 3.40 -25.59 5.91
C LEU A 103 3.52 -24.32 5.04
N TRP A 104 3.88 -24.48 3.77
CA TRP A 104 3.89 -23.41 2.76
C TRP A 104 3.39 -24.05 1.45
N ASP A 105 2.34 -23.51 0.85
CA ASP A 105 1.68 -24.08 -0.34
C ASP A 105 2.65 -24.15 -1.54
N CYS A 106 3.36 -25.26 -1.65
CA CYS A 106 4.21 -25.65 -2.76
C CYS A 106 3.40 -26.53 -3.72
N ASP A 107 2.46 -25.95 -4.48
CA ASP A 107 1.65 -26.74 -5.41
C ASP A 107 1.30 -25.99 -6.70
N VAL A 108 2.25 -25.22 -7.25
CA VAL A 108 2.17 -24.84 -8.66
C VAL A 108 3.19 -25.65 -9.43
N LEU A 109 2.73 -26.80 -9.94
CA LEU A 109 3.45 -27.56 -10.94
C LEU A 109 3.47 -26.76 -12.23
N ASP A 110 4.64 -26.64 -12.84
CA ASP A 110 4.76 -26.11 -14.18
C ASP A 110 4.11 -27.06 -15.20
N LYS A 111 4.01 -26.62 -16.46
CA LYS A 111 3.45 -27.43 -17.55
C LYS A 111 4.16 -28.78 -17.79
N ASN A 112 5.36 -28.96 -17.24
CA ASN A 112 6.16 -30.17 -17.30
C ASN A 112 6.09 -31.00 -16.01
N GLY A 113 5.35 -30.55 -14.99
CA GLY A 113 5.26 -31.21 -13.69
C GLY A 113 6.39 -30.87 -12.72
N GLU A 114 7.20 -29.84 -12.98
CA GLU A 114 8.24 -29.39 -12.06
C GLU A 114 7.67 -28.35 -11.07
N GLY A 115 7.89 -28.54 -9.78
CA GLY A 115 7.33 -27.66 -8.73
C GLY A 115 8.11 -26.36 -8.57
N TYR A 116 7.40 -25.26 -8.30
CA TYR A 116 7.98 -24.00 -7.83
C TYR A 116 7.78 -23.82 -6.32
N LEU A 117 8.70 -23.10 -5.68
CA LEU A 117 8.43 -22.48 -4.39
C LEU A 117 7.62 -21.20 -4.60
N THR A 118 6.41 -21.13 -4.05
CA THR A 118 5.63 -19.90 -4.04
C THR A 118 6.32 -18.89 -3.12
N LEU A 119 6.93 -17.87 -3.72
CA LEU A 119 7.58 -16.77 -3.00
C LEU A 119 6.54 -15.79 -2.48
N TRP A 120 5.65 -15.32 -3.37
CA TRP A 120 4.56 -14.39 -3.07
C TRP A 120 3.24 -14.96 -3.56
N TYR A 121 2.19 -14.77 -2.77
CA TYR A 121 0.80 -14.93 -3.16
C TYR A 121 -0.03 -13.99 -2.30
N GLY A 122 -0.52 -12.90 -2.88
CA GLY A 122 -1.26 -11.90 -2.11
C GLY A 122 -2.03 -10.93 -2.99
N ASP A 123 -3.06 -10.35 -2.40
CA ASP A 123 -3.81 -9.23 -2.95
C ASP A 123 -3.10 -7.93 -2.59
N THR A 124 -2.91 -7.10 -3.60
CA THR A 124 -2.29 -5.79 -3.45
C THR A 124 -3.32 -4.68 -3.22
N MET A 125 -4.62 -4.93 -3.39
CA MET A 125 -5.78 -4.06 -3.10
C MET A 125 -5.74 -2.61 -3.65
N CYS A 126 -4.66 -2.19 -4.29
CA CYS A 126 -4.34 -0.82 -4.70
C CYS A 126 -3.42 -0.83 -5.92
N ARG A 127 -3.80 -0.08 -6.96
CA ARG A 127 -3.07 -0.03 -8.24
C ARG A 127 -1.61 0.44 -8.10
N ARG A 128 -1.31 1.33 -7.15
CA ARG A 128 0.05 1.89 -7.00
C ARG A 128 1.01 0.87 -6.39
N ALA A 129 0.67 0.33 -5.21
CA ALA A 129 1.42 -0.74 -4.55
C ALA A 129 1.62 -1.93 -5.51
N HIS A 130 0.54 -2.33 -6.20
CA HIS A 130 0.57 -3.37 -7.22
C HIS A 130 1.62 -3.11 -8.28
N THR A 131 1.66 -1.90 -8.84
CA THR A 131 2.60 -1.55 -9.90
C THR A 131 4.06 -1.67 -9.44
N TRP A 132 4.37 -1.23 -8.22
CA TRP A 132 5.74 -1.29 -7.67
C TRP A 132 6.15 -2.72 -7.28
N LEU A 133 5.25 -3.50 -6.69
CA LEU A 133 5.47 -4.91 -6.41
C LEU A 133 5.62 -5.72 -7.71
N LEU A 134 4.81 -5.42 -8.72
CA LEU A 134 4.92 -6.01 -10.05
C LEU A 134 6.22 -5.61 -10.74
N ALA A 135 6.72 -4.38 -10.51
CA ALA A 135 8.03 -3.95 -11.02
C ALA A 135 9.17 -4.78 -10.41
N ILE A 136 9.11 -5.07 -9.10
CA ILE A 136 10.06 -5.99 -8.44
C ILE A 136 9.91 -7.40 -9.02
N ALA A 137 8.68 -7.89 -9.21
CA ALA A 137 8.43 -9.20 -9.80
C ALA A 137 9.05 -9.31 -11.21
N CYS A 138 8.81 -8.31 -12.06
CA CYS A 138 9.36 -8.23 -13.41
C CYS A 138 10.89 -8.18 -13.42
N LEU A 139 11.51 -7.46 -12.47
CA LEU A 139 12.95 -7.47 -12.30
C LEU A 139 13.45 -8.90 -12.02
N LEU A 140 12.84 -9.62 -11.06
CA LEU A 140 13.21 -11.00 -10.74
C LEU A 140 13.09 -11.91 -11.96
N TYR A 141 11.98 -11.83 -12.70
CA TYR A 141 11.79 -12.60 -13.93
C TYR A 141 12.83 -12.27 -15.00
N SER A 142 13.12 -10.98 -15.20
CA SER A 142 14.08 -10.55 -16.22
C SER A 142 15.49 -11.04 -15.94
N ARG A 143 15.88 -11.21 -14.67
CA ARG A 143 17.18 -11.75 -14.27
C ARG A 143 17.24 -13.27 -14.32
N PHE A 144 16.11 -13.93 -14.04
CA PHE A 144 16.03 -15.38 -13.91
C PHE A 144 14.82 -15.96 -14.68
N PRO A 145 14.76 -15.79 -16.02
CA PRO A 145 13.56 -16.08 -16.81
C PRO A 145 13.19 -17.56 -16.89
N ASP A 146 14.11 -18.46 -16.52
CA ASP A 146 13.89 -19.91 -16.48
C ASP A 146 13.68 -20.42 -15.04
N ALA A 147 13.92 -19.58 -14.03
CA ALA A 147 13.78 -19.93 -12.62
C ALA A 147 12.65 -19.19 -11.90
N VAL A 148 12.15 -18.08 -12.45
CA VAL A 148 11.09 -17.26 -11.86
C VAL A 148 9.87 -17.28 -12.78
N ASP A 149 8.68 -17.48 -12.22
CA ASP A 149 7.41 -17.27 -12.92
C ASP A 149 6.52 -16.28 -12.15
N ILE A 150 5.82 -15.41 -12.86
CA ILE A 150 4.93 -14.39 -12.29
C ILE A 150 3.51 -14.67 -12.77
N ASN A 151 2.60 -15.08 -11.89
CA ASN A 151 1.18 -15.23 -12.20
C ASN A 151 0.34 -14.20 -11.45
N GLY A 152 -0.95 -14.12 -11.77
CA GLY A 152 -1.90 -13.25 -11.08
C GLY A 152 -2.81 -12.48 -12.02
N ALA A 153 -3.65 -11.64 -11.42
CA ALA A 153 -4.63 -10.81 -12.13
C ALA A 153 -4.00 -9.47 -12.55
N SER A 154 -3.07 -9.53 -13.51
CA SER A 154 -2.40 -8.36 -14.10
C SER A 154 -2.58 -8.34 -15.61
N THR A 155 -2.80 -7.15 -16.16
CA THR A 155 -2.92 -6.96 -17.61
C THR A 155 -1.56 -6.78 -18.27
N ALA A 156 -1.49 -6.94 -19.59
CA ALA A 156 -0.27 -6.63 -20.34
C ALA A 156 0.22 -5.19 -20.15
N THR A 157 -0.71 -4.24 -20.00
CA THR A 157 -0.40 -2.83 -19.73
C THR A 157 0.26 -2.66 -18.37
N ASP A 158 -0.16 -3.41 -17.35
CA ASP A 158 0.46 -3.38 -16.03
C ASP A 158 1.91 -3.87 -16.09
N PHE A 159 2.16 -4.96 -16.84
CA PHE A 159 3.52 -5.46 -17.06
C PHE A 159 4.41 -4.45 -17.79
N LEU A 160 3.91 -3.80 -18.86
CA LEU A 160 4.66 -2.76 -19.56
C LEU A 160 5.07 -1.62 -18.63
N ARG A 161 4.12 -1.13 -17.82
CA ARG A 161 4.36 -0.05 -16.87
C ARG A 161 5.37 -0.48 -15.81
N ALA A 162 5.20 -1.68 -15.25
CA ALA A 162 6.09 -2.25 -14.25
C ALA A 162 7.53 -2.43 -14.78
N THR A 163 7.71 -2.96 -15.99
CA THR A 163 9.03 -3.10 -16.61
C THR A 163 9.69 -1.76 -16.91
N ALA A 164 8.91 -0.75 -17.35
CA ALA A 164 9.43 0.59 -17.60
C ALA A 164 9.92 1.25 -16.30
N ILE A 165 9.13 1.15 -15.22
CA ILE A 165 9.51 1.64 -13.90
C ILE A 165 10.76 0.94 -13.37
N ALA A 166 10.77 -0.39 -13.42
CA ALA A 166 11.92 -1.16 -12.97
C ALA A 166 13.17 -0.76 -13.75
N GLY A 167 13.07 -0.63 -15.07
CA GLY A 167 14.21 -0.29 -15.92
C GLY A 167 14.74 1.14 -15.71
N ASP A 168 13.86 2.12 -15.48
CA ASP A 168 14.24 3.47 -15.09
C ASP A 168 15.03 3.48 -13.77
N VAL A 169 14.55 2.73 -12.77
CA VAL A 169 15.18 2.68 -11.44
C VAL A 169 16.51 1.95 -11.45
N VAL A 170 16.61 0.83 -12.18
CA VAL A 170 17.86 0.03 -12.24
C VAL A 170 18.86 0.56 -13.26
N GLY A 171 18.42 1.39 -14.21
CA GLY A 171 19.25 1.99 -15.26
C GLY A 171 19.47 1.09 -16.47
N GLU A 172 18.63 0.05 -16.67
CA GLU A 172 18.71 -0.85 -17.81
C GLU A 172 17.37 -1.48 -18.17
N PRO A 173 17.15 -1.94 -19.41
CA PRO A 173 15.87 -2.52 -19.82
C PRO A 173 15.48 -3.79 -19.06
N ILE A 174 14.22 -3.89 -18.64
CA ILE A 174 13.64 -5.07 -17.98
C ILE A 174 12.73 -5.82 -18.95
N ALA A 175 12.94 -7.13 -19.07
CA ALA A 175 12.17 -7.98 -19.97
C ALA A 175 10.75 -8.24 -19.43
N ILE A 176 9.77 -8.18 -20.33
CA ILE A 176 8.38 -8.57 -20.04
C ILE A 176 8.30 -10.10 -20.02
N PRO A 177 7.53 -10.72 -19.10
CA PRO A 177 7.40 -12.16 -19.09
C PRO A 177 6.84 -12.74 -20.39
N LYS A 178 7.43 -13.85 -20.86
CA LYS A 178 7.17 -14.42 -22.21
C LYS A 178 5.68 -14.64 -22.49
N LYS A 179 4.89 -15.01 -21.48
CA LYS A 179 3.43 -15.23 -21.62
C LYS A 179 2.63 -13.95 -21.88
N TYR A 180 3.17 -12.79 -21.52
CA TYR A 180 2.60 -11.47 -21.81
C TYR A 180 3.29 -10.80 -23.01
N SER A 181 4.32 -11.42 -23.59
CA SER A 181 5.08 -10.88 -24.73
C SER A 181 4.43 -11.14 -26.10
N LYS A 182 3.46 -12.06 -26.23
CA LYS A 182 2.86 -12.43 -27.52
C LYS A 182 1.61 -11.59 -27.83
N CYS A 183 1.74 -10.71 -28.82
CA CYS A 183 0.72 -10.14 -29.72
C CYS A 183 -0.51 -9.39 -29.17
N ASP A 184 -0.91 -9.51 -27.90
CA ASP A 184 -2.10 -8.80 -27.40
C ASP A 184 -1.79 -7.41 -26.82
N VAL A 185 -0.54 -7.13 -26.47
CA VAL A 185 -0.16 -5.86 -25.82
C VAL A 185 -0.22 -4.68 -26.80
N ILE A 186 0.23 -4.88 -28.04
CA ILE A 186 0.22 -3.83 -29.08
C ILE A 186 -1.22 -3.59 -29.56
N LYS A 187 -2.05 -4.64 -29.62
CA LYS A 187 -3.44 -4.55 -30.03
C LYS A 187 -4.30 -3.85 -28.96
N VAL A 188 -4.12 -4.22 -27.69
CA VAL A 188 -4.77 -3.57 -26.53
C VAL A 188 -4.27 -2.13 -26.32
N ALA A 189 -2.97 -1.84 -26.51
CA ALA A 189 -2.46 -0.47 -26.47
C ALA A 189 -2.99 0.39 -27.62
N SER A 190 -3.20 -0.19 -28.82
CA SER A 190 -3.81 0.53 -29.95
C SER A 190 -5.34 0.68 -29.83
N GLU A 191 -6.02 -0.26 -29.18
CA GLU A 191 -7.49 -0.26 -28.98
C GLU A 191 -7.91 0.56 -27.74
N LEU A 192 -7.06 0.71 -26.70
CA LEU A 192 -7.32 1.57 -25.54
C LEU A 192 -6.91 3.03 -25.75
N MET A 193 -5.99 3.30 -26.68
CA MET A 193 -5.61 4.67 -27.05
C MET A 193 -6.51 5.26 -28.15
N GLY A 194 -7.51 4.51 -28.63
CA GLY A 194 -8.63 5.00 -29.43
C GLY A 194 -9.94 4.90 -28.65
N ASP A 195 -10.54 6.04 -28.33
CA ASP A 195 -11.93 6.18 -27.84
C ASP A 195 -12.29 5.75 -26.40
N ALA A 196 -11.38 5.90 -25.43
CA ALA A 196 -11.82 6.12 -24.05
C ALA A 196 -12.05 7.62 -23.83
N ASP A 197 -13.29 8.01 -23.47
CA ASP A 197 -13.69 9.37 -23.08
C ASP A 197 -12.55 10.06 -22.31
N GLN A 198 -12.04 11.16 -22.87
CA GLN A 198 -10.98 11.92 -22.20
C GLN A 198 -11.45 12.28 -20.79
N PRO A 199 -10.63 12.07 -19.75
CA PRO A 199 -10.97 12.47 -18.40
C PRO A 199 -11.29 13.96 -18.39
N LYS A 200 -12.54 14.30 -18.02
CA LYS A 200 -13.04 15.68 -18.02
C LYS A 200 -12.51 16.49 -16.83
N TYR A 201 -12.07 15.79 -15.79
CA TYR A 201 -11.56 16.35 -14.54
C TYR A 201 -10.18 15.77 -14.25
N ASP A 202 -9.38 16.43 -13.40
CA ASP A 202 -8.08 15.92 -12.96
C ASP A 202 -8.25 14.74 -12.00
N CYS A 203 -9.32 14.74 -11.20
CA CYS A 203 -9.72 13.66 -10.32
C CYS A 203 -11.11 13.12 -10.70
N ASN A 204 -11.19 11.96 -11.34
CA ASN A 204 -12.46 11.33 -11.76
C ASN A 204 -12.87 10.17 -10.84
N VAL A 205 -11.91 9.54 -10.19
CA VAL A 205 -12.13 8.43 -9.24
C VAL A 205 -11.37 8.67 -7.94
N VAL A 206 -11.75 7.96 -6.87
CA VAL A 206 -11.15 8.10 -5.53
C VAL A 206 -9.64 7.94 -5.55
N THR A 207 -9.09 7.08 -6.42
CA THR A 207 -7.64 6.86 -6.52
C THR A 207 -6.87 8.07 -7.05
N ASP A 208 -7.52 8.94 -7.82
CA ASP A 208 -6.87 10.13 -8.40
C ASP A 208 -6.59 11.17 -7.30
N LEU A 209 -7.44 11.22 -6.27
CA LEU A 209 -7.33 12.16 -5.16
C LEU A 209 -6.07 11.97 -4.31
N TYR A 210 -5.41 10.81 -4.39
CA TYR A 210 -4.12 10.61 -3.73
C TYR A 210 -3.01 11.47 -4.33
N TYR A 211 -3.19 11.91 -5.57
CA TYR A 211 -2.27 12.80 -6.29
C TYR A 211 -2.76 14.25 -6.29
N TRP A 212 -3.85 14.55 -5.59
CA TRP A 212 -4.33 15.92 -5.43
C TRP A 212 -3.26 16.72 -4.69
N ASP A 213 -2.67 17.70 -5.38
CA ASP A 213 -1.55 18.49 -4.87
C ASP A 213 -1.84 19.99 -4.96
N GLN A 214 -2.91 20.40 -5.67
CA GLN A 214 -3.24 21.82 -5.87
C GLN A 214 -4.74 22.11 -5.77
N GLU A 215 -5.08 23.31 -5.26
CA GLU A 215 -6.47 23.80 -5.26
C GLU A 215 -7.05 23.98 -6.67
N GLU A 216 -6.21 23.94 -7.70
CA GLU A 216 -6.59 24.05 -9.11
C GLU A 216 -7.00 22.71 -9.72
N ASP A 217 -6.70 21.57 -9.06
CA ASP A 217 -7.10 20.25 -9.54
C ASP A 217 -8.62 20.13 -9.53
N SER A 218 -9.19 19.91 -10.71
CA SER A 218 -10.62 19.76 -10.91
C SER A 218 -11.07 18.36 -10.46
N VAL A 219 -12.13 18.30 -9.65
CA VAL A 219 -12.68 17.05 -9.12
C VAL A 219 -14.05 16.79 -9.75
N ASP A 220 -14.33 15.54 -10.16
CA ASP A 220 -15.64 15.13 -10.66
C ASP A 220 -16.73 15.52 -9.64
N PRO A 221 -17.81 16.21 -10.04
CA PRO A 221 -18.84 16.69 -9.12
C PRO A 221 -19.49 15.61 -8.24
N ARG A 222 -19.55 14.35 -8.70
CA ARG A 222 -20.08 13.23 -7.90
C ARG A 222 -19.09 12.84 -6.81
N LEU A 223 -17.80 12.81 -7.13
CA LEU A 223 -16.72 12.53 -6.19
C LEU A 223 -16.60 13.66 -5.15
N ASP A 224 -16.68 14.92 -5.59
CA ASP A 224 -16.71 16.09 -4.71
C ASP A 224 -17.93 16.09 -3.76
N SER A 225 -19.11 15.75 -4.28
CA SER A 225 -20.32 15.59 -3.45
C SER A 225 -20.16 14.50 -2.39
N ALA A 226 -19.57 13.35 -2.77
CA ALA A 226 -19.27 12.27 -1.84
C ALA A 226 -18.29 12.72 -0.75
N LEU A 227 -17.18 13.38 -1.11
CA LEU A 227 -16.21 13.94 -0.15
C LEU A 227 -16.90 14.89 0.84
N LYS A 228 -17.73 15.82 0.36
CA LYS A 228 -18.48 16.74 1.24
C LYS A 228 -19.42 16.01 2.19
N HIS A 229 -20.10 14.98 1.71
CA HIS A 229 -20.97 14.15 2.54
C HIS A 229 -20.17 13.47 3.67
N TYR A 230 -19.03 12.88 3.34
CA TYR A 230 -18.16 12.25 4.34
C TYR A 230 -17.58 13.24 5.35
N MET A 231 -17.18 14.42 4.90
CA MET A 231 -16.66 15.47 5.79
C MET A 231 -17.69 15.90 6.83
N LYS A 232 -18.97 15.95 6.44
CA LYS A 232 -20.06 16.19 7.38
C LYS A 232 -20.19 15.07 8.41
N GLN A 233 -20.12 13.81 7.99
CA GLN A 233 -20.16 12.68 8.91
C GLN A 233 -18.98 12.73 9.89
N ILE A 234 -17.76 12.99 9.40
CA ILE A 234 -16.56 13.18 10.21
C ILE A 234 -16.80 14.25 11.28
N ASP A 235 -17.38 15.39 10.93
CA ASP A 235 -17.70 16.46 11.90
C ASP A 235 -18.71 16.02 12.97
N GLU A 236 -19.77 15.32 12.56
CA GLU A 236 -20.81 14.81 13.46
C GLU A 236 -20.23 13.76 14.44
N PHE A 237 -19.47 12.79 13.95
CA PHE A 237 -18.79 11.79 14.77
C PHE A 237 -17.75 12.40 15.69
N GLY A 238 -16.97 13.36 15.18
CA GLY A 238 -16.00 14.12 15.95
C GLY A 238 -16.68 14.80 17.13
N SER A 239 -17.74 15.58 16.86
CA SER A 239 -18.53 16.27 17.88
C SER A 239 -19.03 15.32 18.96
N LYS A 240 -19.63 14.18 18.57
CA LYS A 240 -20.16 13.18 19.50
C LYS A 240 -19.10 12.58 20.44
N HIS A 241 -17.84 12.56 20.02
CA HIS A 241 -16.74 12.00 20.80
C HIS A 241 -15.97 13.06 21.59
N MET A 242 -16.11 14.35 21.27
CA MET A 242 -15.45 15.43 22.02
C MET A 242 -15.89 15.49 23.48
N ASP A 243 -17.17 15.21 23.78
CA ASP A 243 -17.69 15.15 25.15
C ASP A 243 -16.93 14.13 26.02
N LYS A 244 -16.35 13.10 25.40
CA LYS A 244 -15.56 12.09 26.13
C LYS A 244 -14.19 12.59 26.52
N LEU A 245 -13.68 13.66 25.92
CA LEU A 245 -12.37 14.26 26.24
C LEU A 245 -12.44 15.35 27.30
N GLU A 246 -13.65 15.73 27.73
CA GLU A 246 -13.83 16.75 28.75
C GLU A 246 -13.19 16.29 30.07
N GLY A 247 -12.33 17.13 30.64
CA GLY A 247 -11.61 16.84 31.88
C GLY A 247 -10.49 15.81 31.78
N MET A 248 -10.27 15.18 30.61
CA MET A 248 -9.13 14.28 30.41
C MET A 248 -7.82 15.06 30.39
N ASP A 249 -6.81 14.54 31.09
CA ASP A 249 -5.47 15.08 31.00
C ASP A 249 -4.78 14.70 29.68
N LYS A 250 -3.59 15.25 29.44
CA LYS A 250 -2.81 14.99 28.22
C LYS A 250 -2.57 13.49 27.99
N LYS A 251 -2.31 12.72 29.05
CA LYS A 251 -1.99 11.29 28.95
C LYS A 251 -3.24 10.49 28.58
N ASP A 252 -4.36 10.78 29.23
CA ASP A 252 -5.64 10.12 28.97
C ASP A 252 -6.17 10.41 27.56
N ARG A 253 -5.98 11.65 27.07
CA ARG A 253 -6.28 12.03 25.68
C ARG A 253 -5.44 11.24 24.67
N LEU A 254 -4.15 11.07 24.92
CA LEU A 254 -3.27 10.26 24.06
C LEU A 254 -3.66 8.78 24.06
N GLU A 255 -4.01 8.23 25.23
CA GLU A 255 -4.49 6.85 25.33
C GLU A 255 -5.85 6.67 24.63
N PHE A 256 -6.74 7.66 24.72
CA PHE A 256 -8.01 7.65 23.99
C PHE A 256 -7.80 7.64 22.47
N LEU A 257 -6.94 8.52 21.94
CA LEU A 257 -6.59 8.53 20.52
C LEU A 257 -5.95 7.21 20.08
N GLY A 258 -4.99 6.69 20.86
CA GLY A 258 -4.37 5.40 20.58
C GLY A 258 -5.40 4.27 20.52
N ARG A 259 -6.39 4.25 21.42
CA ARG A 259 -7.48 3.27 21.40
C ARG A 259 -8.42 3.43 20.21
N LEU A 260 -8.71 4.66 19.78
CA LEU A 260 -9.51 4.90 18.57
C LEU A 260 -8.80 4.35 17.32
N MET A 261 -7.50 4.61 17.20
CA MET A 261 -6.69 4.13 16.07
C MET A 261 -6.45 2.61 16.10
N GLN A 262 -6.46 2.00 17.28
CA GLN A 262 -6.31 0.55 17.46
C GLN A 262 -7.64 -0.22 17.41
N ARG A 263 -8.79 0.46 17.34
CA ARG A 263 -10.09 -0.15 17.66
C ARG A 263 -10.59 -1.17 16.63
N GLU A 264 -10.03 -1.21 15.43
CA GLU A 264 -10.45 -2.16 14.38
C GLU A 264 -9.50 -3.34 14.21
N LYS A 265 -9.27 -4.12 15.28
CA LYS A 265 -8.68 -5.47 15.17
C LYS A 265 -9.64 -6.53 14.64
N SER A 266 -10.93 -6.23 14.53
CA SER A 266 -11.96 -7.18 14.10
C SER A 266 -12.12 -7.27 12.58
N ILE A 267 -11.50 -6.37 11.80
CA ILE A 267 -11.51 -6.41 10.34
C ILE A 267 -10.05 -6.21 9.87
N PRO A 268 -9.34 -7.27 9.45
CA PRO A 268 -7.91 -7.23 9.10
C PRO A 268 -7.52 -6.19 8.03
N GLU A 269 -8.49 -5.79 7.20
CA GLU A 269 -8.34 -4.83 6.10
C GLU A 269 -8.48 -3.36 6.53
N LYS A 270 -8.74 -3.10 7.82
CA LYS A 270 -9.09 -1.77 8.36
C LYS A 270 -8.07 -1.17 9.34
N GLU A 271 -6.82 -1.62 9.31
CA GLU A 271 -5.79 -0.95 10.09
C GLU A 271 -5.53 0.45 9.50
N CYS A 272 -6.19 1.47 10.04
CA CYS A 272 -6.01 2.84 9.60
C CYS A 272 -4.62 3.32 10.04
N VAL A 273 -3.73 3.53 9.07
CA VAL A 273 -2.34 3.90 9.35
C VAL A 273 -2.19 5.41 9.36
N VAL A 274 -1.66 5.94 10.45
CA VAL A 274 -1.41 7.37 10.61
C VAL A 274 0.04 7.70 10.22
N PRO A 275 0.27 8.59 9.23
CA PRO A 275 1.62 9.05 8.91
C PRO A 275 2.29 9.71 10.12
N ASP A 276 3.60 9.48 10.32
CA ASP A 276 4.35 10.04 11.46
C ASP A 276 4.20 11.58 11.56
N LYS A 277 4.16 12.29 10.43
CA LYS A 277 3.93 13.75 10.36
C LYS A 277 2.58 14.18 10.97
N VAL A 278 1.54 13.38 10.75
CA VAL A 278 0.18 13.64 11.25
C VAL A 278 0.13 13.33 12.74
N TRP A 279 0.73 12.21 13.16
CA TRP A 279 0.81 11.82 14.56
C TRP A 279 1.57 12.84 15.42
N ASP A 280 2.72 13.33 14.94
CA ASP A 280 3.49 14.35 15.65
C ASP A 280 2.70 15.65 15.80
N LYS A 281 1.95 16.05 14.77
CA LYS A 281 1.05 17.22 14.82
C LYS A 281 -0.06 17.04 15.85
N LEU A 282 -0.70 15.86 15.88
CA LEU A 282 -1.73 15.53 16.87
C LEU A 282 -1.21 15.63 18.30
N ILE A 283 -0.01 15.10 18.57
CA ILE A 283 0.59 15.15 19.90
C ILE A 283 0.93 16.59 20.31
N GLN A 284 1.45 17.40 19.40
CA GLN A 284 1.78 18.80 19.66
C GLN A 284 0.53 19.61 20.02
N ASN A 285 -0.64 19.24 19.47
CA ASN A 285 -1.89 19.96 19.62
C ASN A 285 -2.95 19.18 20.41
N ILE A 286 -2.54 18.22 21.25
CA ILE A 286 -3.45 17.32 21.99
C ILE A 286 -4.40 18.03 22.97
N ASN A 287 -4.10 19.27 23.34
CA ASN A 287 -4.97 20.10 24.20
C ASN A 287 -5.85 21.07 23.40
N ASP A 288 -5.73 21.10 22.07
CA ASP A 288 -6.56 21.90 21.19
C ASP A 288 -7.69 21.03 20.62
N ASP A 289 -8.88 21.20 21.20
CA ASP A 289 -10.08 20.47 20.81
C ASP A 289 -10.49 20.73 19.35
N ASN A 290 -10.21 21.92 18.81
CA ASN A 290 -10.44 22.22 17.40
C ASN A 290 -9.47 21.48 16.49
N CYS A 291 -8.25 21.21 16.97
CA CYS A 291 -7.28 20.40 16.27
C CYS A 291 -7.64 18.91 16.33
N LEU A 292 -8.17 18.42 17.45
CA LEU A 292 -8.47 17.00 17.65
C LEU A 292 -9.77 16.52 17.02
N LYS A 293 -10.83 17.33 17.09
CA LYS A 293 -12.18 16.98 16.57
C LYS A 293 -12.17 16.38 15.16
N PRO A 294 -11.47 16.95 14.16
CA PRO A 294 -11.44 16.42 12.80
C PRO A 294 -10.91 14.99 12.75
N TYR A 295 -9.83 14.71 13.48
CA TYR A 295 -9.19 13.39 13.46
C TYR A 295 -9.98 12.37 14.26
N ILE A 296 -10.55 12.76 15.40
CA ILE A 296 -11.45 11.88 16.16
C ILE A 296 -12.64 11.50 15.30
N GLY A 297 -13.21 12.46 14.58
CA GLY A 297 -14.24 12.21 13.59
C GLY A 297 -13.79 11.18 12.55
N LEU A 298 -12.63 11.42 11.95
CA LEU A 298 -12.06 10.62 10.87
C LEU A 298 -11.86 9.15 11.28
N TYR A 299 -11.31 8.92 12.48
CA TYR A 299 -11.11 7.58 13.05
C TYR A 299 -12.35 7.00 13.76
N SER A 300 -13.47 7.73 13.80
CA SER A 300 -14.74 7.26 14.38
C SER A 300 -15.83 7.02 13.34
N VAL A 301 -15.58 7.32 12.06
CA VAL A 301 -16.50 6.97 10.97
C VAL A 301 -16.60 5.46 10.89
N ASP A 302 -17.81 4.94 10.87
CA ASP A 302 -18.04 3.53 10.66
C ASP A 302 -17.71 3.16 9.20
N THR A 303 -16.67 2.37 9.01
CA THR A 303 -16.13 1.99 7.70
C THR A 303 -16.63 0.62 7.25
N GLU A 304 -17.79 0.15 7.71
CA GLU A 304 -18.41 -1.10 7.22
C GLU A 304 -18.49 -1.18 5.68
N ASP A 305 -18.48 -0.04 4.99
CA ASP A 305 -18.31 0.07 3.55
C ASP A 305 -16.82 0.28 3.14
N ILE A 306 -16.33 -0.55 2.23
CA ILE A 306 -14.99 -0.46 1.63
C ILE A 306 -14.73 0.92 1.03
N ALA A 307 -15.74 1.56 0.43
CA ALA A 307 -15.60 2.90 -0.14
C ALA A 307 -15.35 3.96 0.96
N CYS A 308 -16.00 3.82 2.13
CA CYS A 308 -15.72 4.66 3.30
C CYS A 308 -14.27 4.47 3.77
N ALA A 309 -13.81 3.22 3.90
CA ALA A 309 -12.45 2.92 4.35
C ALA A 309 -11.38 3.52 3.43
N GLN A 310 -11.55 3.38 2.12
CA GLN A 310 -10.63 3.95 1.13
C GLN A 310 -10.59 5.48 1.19
N LEU A 311 -11.73 6.12 1.41
CA LEU A 311 -11.83 7.57 1.49
C LEU A 311 -11.28 8.12 2.82
N VAL A 312 -11.48 7.42 3.94
CA VAL A 312 -10.85 7.74 5.22
C VAL A 312 -9.33 7.65 5.10
N ASN A 313 -8.81 6.54 4.56
CA ASN A 313 -7.37 6.37 4.33
C ASN A 313 -6.81 7.48 3.46
N LEU A 314 -7.46 7.78 2.32
CA LEU A 314 -7.12 8.90 1.44
C LEU A 314 -7.01 10.23 2.20
N LEU A 315 -7.97 10.57 3.05
CA LEU A 315 -7.98 11.83 3.80
C LEU A 315 -6.92 11.84 4.91
N VAL A 316 -6.59 10.69 5.50
CA VAL A 316 -5.50 10.56 6.47
C VAL A 316 -4.14 10.79 5.78
N THR A 317 -3.98 10.30 4.55
CA THR A 317 -2.70 10.27 3.84
C THR A 317 -2.45 11.56 3.06
N ASN A 318 -3.48 12.09 2.40
CA ASN A 318 -3.46 13.39 1.75
C ASN A 318 -3.99 14.45 2.71
N TYR A 319 -3.10 14.88 3.61
CA TYR A 319 -3.42 15.85 4.65
C TYR A 319 -3.90 17.20 4.07
N GLU A 320 -3.31 17.59 2.96
CA GLU A 320 -3.58 18.82 2.23
C GLU A 320 -5.03 18.81 1.70
N LEU A 321 -5.46 17.72 1.05
CA LEU A 321 -6.84 17.50 0.61
C LEU A 321 -7.81 17.53 1.79
N PHE A 322 -7.48 16.85 2.89
CA PHE A 322 -8.32 16.85 4.09
C PHE A 322 -8.48 18.26 4.67
N GLN A 323 -7.40 19.04 4.77
CA GLN A 323 -7.45 20.42 5.23
C GLN A 323 -8.27 21.32 4.31
N TYR A 324 -8.14 21.15 3.00
CA TYR A 324 -8.92 21.88 2.00
C TYR A 324 -10.41 21.70 2.24
N TYR A 325 -10.87 20.45 2.30
CA TYR A 325 -12.29 20.17 2.52
C TYR A 325 -12.76 20.58 3.92
N TRP A 326 -11.93 20.38 4.95
CA TRP A 326 -12.29 20.70 6.34
C TRP A 326 -12.52 22.21 6.52
N LYS A 327 -11.58 23.03 6.05
CA LYS A 327 -11.66 24.49 6.18
C LYS A 327 -12.80 25.06 5.35
N ARG A 328 -12.93 24.63 4.08
CA ARG A 328 -13.85 25.26 3.13
C ARG A 328 -15.31 24.89 3.40
N HIS A 329 -15.57 23.66 3.88
CA HIS A 329 -16.92 23.14 4.00
C HIS A 329 -17.48 23.09 5.42
N LEU A 330 -16.66 23.17 6.46
CA LEU A 330 -17.15 23.08 7.84
C LEU A 330 -16.93 24.38 8.63
N MET A 331 -15.81 25.09 8.43
CA MET A 331 -15.59 26.37 9.10
C MET A 331 -16.51 27.51 8.58
N SER A 332 -17.03 27.37 7.36
CA SER A 332 -18.02 28.31 6.80
C SER A 332 -19.41 28.22 7.45
N TYR A 333 -19.70 27.14 8.19
CA TYR A 333 -20.96 26.98 8.93
C TYR A 333 -20.89 27.46 10.39
N SER A 334 -19.69 27.55 10.97
CA SER A 334 -19.50 27.96 12.37
C SER A 334 -19.48 29.48 12.59
N THR A 335 -19.29 30.29 11.54
CA THR A 335 -19.32 31.77 11.62
C THR A 335 -20.72 32.37 11.41
N ASN A 336 -21.71 31.55 11.10
CA ASN A 336 -23.11 31.97 10.87
C ASN A 336 -24.10 31.44 11.93
N ARG A 337 -23.62 31.08 13.13
CA ARG A 337 -24.47 30.69 14.26
C ARG A 337 -24.25 31.58 15.48
#